data_AF-A0A2M7R5H4-F1
#
_entry.id   AF-A0A2M7R5H4-F1
#
_cell.length_a   1.000
_cell.length_b   1.000
_cell.length_c   1.000
_cell.angle_alpha   90.00
_cell.angle_beta   90.00
_cell.angle_gamma   90.00
#
_symmetry.space_group_name_H-M   'P 1'
#
loop_
_entity.id
_entity.type
_entity.pdbx_description
1 polymer ?
#
loop_
_entity_poly.entity_id
_entity_poly.type
_entity_poly.pdbx_seq_one_letter_code
_entity_poly.pdbx_strand_id
1 'polypeptide(L)'
;MSNSLKAFLILAIFLGFSFIAFAQETIDITEAINLDEDVQPEDLGVSEPWLLPDSPFYFLKNWAREIQQVFTFNPVKRAELRVKFANEKLMEVKKSVELKKNPEIIKKATENYQQEAEKIKNQVEKIKEKAKENPEVEKFLDKFVHQQTLHQKLLQKLETQVPAEAFEKIKEAREVHLENFQGVMLKLEDREEKITEKLDKILEEQKGSEFKNFKNLEVLENLEEKVPEEAKQAIRKAEENALKRLQGDLEKMSPEDQEKFKEYIEKISGEKEKQLQIVENLKIQLKEASATPEMIKLKENLEEMKEKIKEKINEKKGEPVACAEVITYCIDPSTGKCIAYPDACSTPKPCQSCSVASCAKEGEMFSQVYKEFPSHCCEGLIEWYSGMDTRVVKEGKCLETGLVAGAPVGTCIKCGDGICGPKETLCNCPQDCK
;
A
#
# COMPACT_ATOMS: atom_id res chain seq x y z
N MET A 1 48.16 -81.58 -8.31
CA MET A 1 46.73 -81.61 -7.93
C MET A 1 46.42 -80.35 -7.14
N SER A 2 45.33 -79.66 -7.52
CA SER A 2 44.34 -79.01 -6.65
C SER A 2 44.80 -77.94 -5.63
N ASN A 3 44.19 -76.76 -5.51
CA ASN A 3 43.16 -76.03 -6.30
C ASN A 3 43.22 -74.57 -5.75
N SER A 4 43.16 -73.52 -6.59
CA SER A 4 41.98 -72.63 -6.81
C SER A 4 41.49 -71.87 -5.55
N LEU A 5 40.88 -70.69 -5.54
CA LEU A 5 40.24 -69.80 -6.52
C LEU A 5 40.12 -68.42 -5.78
N LYS A 6 40.36 -67.19 -6.27
CA LYS A 6 40.48 -66.56 -7.60
C LYS A 6 41.57 -65.47 -7.59
N ALA A 7 42.25 -65.24 -8.72
CA ALA A 7 42.75 -63.92 -9.15
C ALA A 7 42.94 -63.97 -10.68
N PHE A 8 42.17 -63.20 -11.46
CA PHE A 8 42.51 -62.65 -12.80
C PHE A 8 41.31 -62.03 -13.54
N LEU A 9 41.59 -61.04 -14.42
CA LEU A 9 40.88 -60.67 -15.67
C LEU A 9 39.43 -60.12 -15.52
N ILE A 10 38.97 -59.01 -16.13
CA ILE A 10 39.13 -58.34 -17.45
C ILE A 10 38.91 -56.82 -17.21
N LEU A 11 39.73 -55.83 -17.63
CA LEU A 11 40.08 -55.28 -18.96
C LEU A 11 38.94 -54.59 -19.77
N ALA A 12 39.04 -53.25 -19.87
CA ALA A 12 38.42 -52.34 -20.86
C ALA A 12 36.90 -52.01 -20.80
N ILE A 13 36.55 -50.96 -21.57
CA ILE A 13 35.22 -50.34 -21.82
C ILE A 13 34.64 -49.60 -20.60
N PHE A 14 34.72 -48.26 -20.48
CA PHE A 14 34.10 -47.28 -21.39
C PHE A 14 34.86 -45.93 -21.43
N LEU A 15 35.18 -45.47 -22.64
CA LEU A 15 35.27 -44.04 -22.92
C LEU A 15 33.86 -43.48 -22.84
N GLY A 16 33.57 -42.78 -21.75
CA GLY A 16 32.22 -42.35 -21.38
C GLY A 16 32.23 -41.19 -20.39
N PHE A 17 33.18 -40.27 -20.54
CA PHE A 17 33.01 -38.91 -20.01
C PHE A 17 31.92 -38.25 -20.85
N SER A 18 30.66 -38.62 -20.58
CA SER A 18 29.53 -37.83 -21.01
C SER A 18 29.75 -36.43 -20.50
N PHE A 19 29.77 -35.46 -21.41
CA PHE A 19 29.45 -34.09 -21.07
C PHE A 19 28.17 -34.15 -20.22
N ILE A 20 28.27 -33.76 -18.95
CA ILE A 20 27.08 -33.31 -18.24
C ILE A 20 26.75 -32.01 -18.93
N ALA A 21 25.92 -32.11 -19.97
CA ALA A 21 25.19 -30.98 -20.48
C ALA A 21 24.43 -30.45 -19.27
N PHE A 22 24.75 -29.23 -18.83
CA PHE A 22 23.89 -28.48 -17.95
C PHE A 22 22.60 -28.29 -18.74
N ALA A 23 21.63 -29.18 -18.51
CA ALA A 23 20.25 -28.90 -18.86
C ALA A 23 19.90 -27.65 -18.05
N GLN A 24 19.76 -26.53 -18.75
CA GLN A 24 19.34 -25.28 -18.15
C GLN A 24 17.90 -25.51 -17.72
N GLU A 25 17.71 -25.80 -16.43
CA GLU A 25 16.41 -26.01 -15.82
C GLU A 25 15.67 -24.68 -15.92
N THR A 26 14.75 -24.60 -16.88
CA THR A 26 14.05 -23.37 -17.22
C THR A 26 13.15 -22.99 -16.05
N ILE A 27 13.45 -21.87 -15.41
CA ILE A 27 12.73 -21.36 -14.24
C ILE A 27 11.24 -21.21 -14.59
N ASP A 28 10.36 -21.73 -13.72
CA ASP A 28 8.92 -21.51 -13.90
C ASP A 28 8.60 -20.02 -13.72
N ILE A 29 7.65 -19.51 -14.51
CA ILE A 29 7.30 -18.09 -14.48
C ILE A 29 6.76 -17.68 -13.10
N THR A 30 6.10 -18.60 -12.39
CA THR A 30 5.69 -18.40 -10.99
C THR A 30 6.88 -18.27 -10.04
N GLU A 31 7.96 -19.01 -10.29
CA GLU A 31 9.21 -18.91 -9.53
C GLU A 31 9.94 -17.60 -9.85
N ALA A 32 10.04 -17.21 -11.12
CA ALA A 32 10.63 -15.93 -11.52
C ALA A 32 9.92 -14.72 -10.88
N ILE A 33 8.58 -14.71 -10.90
CA ILE A 33 7.75 -13.68 -10.23
C ILE A 33 8.01 -13.67 -8.72
N ASN A 34 8.10 -14.85 -8.06
CA ASN A 34 8.39 -14.89 -6.63
C ASN A 34 9.83 -14.48 -6.30
N LEU A 35 10.82 -14.75 -7.16
CA LEU A 35 12.18 -14.25 -6.98
C LEU A 35 12.27 -12.72 -7.04
N ASP A 36 11.41 -12.07 -7.83
CA ASP A 36 11.42 -10.62 -8.01
C ASP A 36 10.51 -9.84 -7.06
N GLU A 37 9.47 -10.47 -6.51
CA GLU A 37 8.48 -9.80 -5.65
C GLU A 37 8.30 -10.41 -4.26
N ASP A 38 8.66 -11.68 -4.03
CA ASP A 38 8.52 -12.32 -2.71
C ASP A 38 9.70 -12.06 -1.78
N VAL A 39 9.73 -10.84 -1.24
CA VAL A 39 10.71 -10.45 -0.22
C VAL A 39 10.54 -11.30 1.04
N GLN A 40 11.62 -11.94 1.48
CA GLN A 40 11.68 -12.71 2.73
C GLN A 40 12.18 -11.84 3.90
N PRO A 41 11.90 -12.22 5.16
CA PRO A 41 12.43 -11.51 6.34
C PRO A 41 13.96 -11.35 6.31
N GLU A 42 14.67 -12.37 5.84
CA GLU A 42 16.12 -12.43 5.77
C GLU A 42 16.71 -11.39 4.79
N ASP A 43 16.03 -11.14 3.66
CA ASP A 43 16.42 -10.11 2.68
C ASP A 43 16.38 -8.70 3.32
N LEU A 44 15.50 -8.50 4.29
CA LEU A 44 15.39 -7.27 5.08
C LEU A 44 16.20 -7.30 6.39
N GLY A 45 16.95 -8.39 6.66
CA GLY A 45 17.75 -8.56 7.87
C GLY A 45 16.92 -8.60 9.17
N VAL A 46 15.70 -9.13 9.09
CA VAL A 46 14.79 -9.36 10.22
C VAL A 46 14.37 -10.85 10.27
N SER A 47 13.68 -11.24 11.32
CA SER A 47 13.12 -12.60 11.47
C SER A 47 11.61 -12.59 11.21
N GLU A 48 11.07 -13.75 10.84
CA GLU A 48 9.63 -13.98 10.68
C GLU A 48 8.80 -13.44 11.88
N PRO A 49 7.69 -12.71 11.66
CA PRO A 49 6.89 -12.14 12.75
C PRO A 49 6.11 -13.18 13.56
N TRP A 50 6.59 -13.48 14.76
CA TRP A 50 5.87 -14.33 15.73
C TRP A 50 4.65 -13.66 16.39
N LEU A 51 4.53 -12.33 16.30
CA LEU A 51 3.50 -11.54 16.98
C LEU A 51 2.99 -10.41 16.07
N LEU A 52 1.67 -10.41 15.81
CA LEU A 52 0.96 -9.51 14.90
C LEU A 52 0.11 -8.46 15.65
N PRO A 53 -0.32 -7.36 14.97
CA PRO A 53 -1.06 -6.24 15.57
C PRO A 53 -2.45 -6.54 16.12
N ASP A 54 -3.00 -7.73 15.88
CA ASP A 54 -4.26 -8.23 16.45
C ASP A 54 -4.06 -8.96 17.80
N SER A 55 -2.82 -9.26 18.19
CA SER A 55 -2.53 -9.92 19.46
C SER A 55 -2.73 -8.98 20.67
N PRO A 56 -3.38 -9.43 21.76
CA PRO A 56 -3.53 -8.65 23.00
C PRO A 56 -2.21 -8.17 23.61
N PHE A 57 -1.09 -8.86 23.32
CA PHE A 57 0.23 -8.56 23.87
C PHE A 57 1.11 -7.70 22.94
N TYR A 58 0.60 -7.25 21.79
CA TYR A 58 1.37 -6.46 20.81
C TYR A 58 1.95 -5.15 21.42
N PHE A 59 1.29 -4.58 22.43
CA PHE A 59 1.79 -3.40 23.15
C PHE A 59 3.19 -3.62 23.77
N LEU A 60 3.52 -4.85 24.21
CA LEU A 60 4.84 -5.18 24.74
C LEU A 60 5.93 -5.07 23.67
N LYS A 61 5.61 -5.44 22.41
CA LYS A 61 6.52 -5.32 21.26
C LYS A 61 6.84 -3.85 21.00
N ASN A 62 5.81 -2.99 20.97
CA ASN A 62 5.99 -1.54 20.78
C ASN A 62 6.73 -0.89 21.95
N TRP A 63 6.46 -1.29 23.19
CA TRP A 63 7.18 -0.81 24.38
C TRP A 63 8.66 -1.17 24.33
N ALA A 64 9.01 -2.42 23.98
CA ALA A 64 10.40 -2.86 23.83
C ALA A 64 11.13 -2.10 22.70
N ARG A 65 10.45 -1.87 21.56
CA ARG A 65 10.97 -1.07 20.43
C ARG A 65 11.33 0.36 20.85
N GLU A 66 10.42 1.04 21.55
CA GLU A 66 10.66 2.43 21.99
C GLU A 66 11.71 2.51 23.12
N ILE A 67 11.79 1.53 24.02
CA ILE A 67 12.91 1.42 24.97
C ILE A 67 14.26 1.32 24.25
N GLN A 68 14.36 0.44 23.25
CA GLN A 68 15.62 0.25 22.52
C GLN A 68 16.05 1.54 21.79
N GLN A 69 15.10 2.35 21.33
CA GLN A 69 15.35 3.66 20.73
C GLN A 69 15.88 4.70 21.73
N VAL A 70 15.35 4.72 22.97
CA VAL A 70 15.82 5.62 24.03
C VAL A 70 17.31 5.36 24.34
N PHE A 71 17.70 4.09 24.53
CA PHE A 71 19.08 3.71 24.88
C PHE A 71 20.07 3.70 23.69
N THR A 72 19.60 3.82 22.45
CA THR A 72 20.48 3.98 21.29
C THR A 72 20.83 5.46 21.11
N PHE A 73 22.05 5.92 21.44
CA PHE A 73 22.36 7.35 21.44
C PHE A 73 22.86 7.94 20.11
N ASN A 74 23.57 7.15 19.28
CA ASN A 74 24.06 7.59 17.97
C ASN A 74 22.88 7.85 17.00
N PRO A 75 22.81 9.02 16.31
CA PRO A 75 21.71 9.36 15.40
C PRO A 75 21.52 8.39 14.22
N VAL A 76 22.62 7.90 13.63
CA VAL A 76 22.63 6.93 12.53
C VAL A 76 22.17 5.56 13.05
N LYS A 77 22.64 5.12 14.23
CA LYS A 77 22.15 3.89 14.87
C LYS A 77 20.68 3.94 15.25
N ARG A 78 20.14 5.10 15.64
CA ARG A 78 18.69 5.28 15.81
C ARG A 78 17.93 5.13 14.48
N ALA A 79 18.47 5.67 13.38
CA ALA A 79 17.89 5.52 12.05
C ALA A 79 17.94 4.06 11.57
N GLU A 80 19.09 3.37 11.67
CA GLU A 80 19.22 1.92 11.41
C GLU A 80 18.17 1.10 12.17
N LEU A 81 17.93 1.45 13.45
CA LEU A 81 16.95 0.76 14.28
C LEU A 81 15.50 1.09 13.90
N ARG A 82 15.19 2.32 13.45
CA ARG A 82 13.86 2.66 12.91
C ARG A 82 13.58 1.92 11.60
N VAL A 83 14.59 1.83 10.71
CA VAL A 83 14.51 1.00 9.50
C VAL A 83 14.20 -0.45 9.87
N LYS A 84 14.95 -1.05 10.82
CA LYS A 84 14.66 -2.41 11.29
C LYS A 84 13.20 -2.59 11.74
N PHE A 85 12.63 -1.63 12.47
CA PHE A 85 11.24 -1.71 12.91
C PHE A 85 10.24 -1.56 11.76
N ALA A 86 10.52 -0.75 10.74
CA ALA A 86 9.71 -0.69 9.52
C ALA A 86 9.76 -2.02 8.76
N ASN A 87 10.94 -2.64 8.63
CA ASN A 87 11.11 -3.96 8.02
C ASN A 87 10.27 -5.02 8.77
N GLU A 88 10.38 -5.09 10.10
CA GLU A 88 9.56 -5.99 10.94
C GLU A 88 8.06 -5.75 10.75
N LYS A 89 7.63 -4.48 10.68
CA LYS A 89 6.22 -4.10 10.49
C LYS A 89 5.72 -4.43 9.08
N LEU A 90 6.54 -4.29 8.04
CA LEU A 90 6.18 -4.71 6.68
C LEU A 90 5.99 -6.22 6.59
N MET A 91 6.84 -7.00 7.28
CA MET A 91 6.62 -8.44 7.42
C MET A 91 5.33 -8.75 8.20
N GLU A 92 4.95 -7.95 9.21
CA GLU A 92 3.63 -8.08 9.87
C GLU A 92 2.45 -7.80 8.91
N VAL A 93 2.60 -6.88 7.94
CA VAL A 93 1.62 -6.69 6.85
C VAL A 93 1.59 -7.92 5.96
N LYS A 94 2.74 -8.36 5.41
CA LYS A 94 2.85 -9.57 4.57
C LYS A 94 2.15 -10.75 5.24
N LYS A 95 2.46 -11.00 6.52
CA LYS A 95 1.90 -12.11 7.28
C LYS A 95 0.40 -11.99 7.54
N SER A 96 -0.11 -10.78 7.70
CA SER A 96 -1.55 -10.54 7.86
C SER A 96 -2.32 -10.82 6.55
N VAL A 97 -1.71 -10.51 5.40
CA VAL A 97 -2.26 -10.81 4.07
C VAL A 97 -2.20 -12.32 3.76
N GLU A 98 -1.06 -12.97 3.99
CA GLU A 98 -0.90 -14.43 3.84
C GLU A 98 -1.94 -15.23 4.65
N LEU A 99 -2.16 -14.82 5.91
CA LEU A 99 -3.14 -15.44 6.82
C LEU A 99 -4.59 -15.02 6.53
N LYS A 100 -4.84 -14.24 5.46
CA LYS A 100 -6.16 -13.74 5.04
C LYS A 100 -6.94 -13.13 6.20
N LYS A 101 -6.25 -12.29 7.00
CA LYS A 101 -6.85 -11.58 8.13
C LYS A 101 -7.95 -10.62 7.65
N ASN A 102 -8.83 -10.22 8.56
CA ASN A 102 -9.85 -9.22 8.29
C ASN A 102 -9.21 -7.92 7.74
N PRO A 103 -9.82 -7.25 6.73
CA PRO A 103 -9.29 -6.01 6.15
C PRO A 103 -8.86 -4.94 7.16
N GLU A 104 -9.57 -4.79 8.29
CA GLU A 104 -9.22 -3.83 9.34
C GLU A 104 -7.92 -4.18 10.08
N ILE A 105 -7.59 -5.48 10.20
CA ILE A 105 -6.31 -5.93 10.76
C ILE A 105 -5.17 -5.62 9.77
N ILE A 106 -5.41 -5.81 8.47
CA ILE A 106 -4.45 -5.49 7.41
C ILE A 106 -4.21 -3.97 7.37
N LYS A 107 -5.27 -3.15 7.33
CA LYS A 107 -5.20 -1.68 7.43
C LYS A 107 -4.38 -1.25 8.65
N LYS A 108 -4.68 -1.77 9.83
CA LYS A 108 -3.95 -1.47 11.07
C LYS A 108 -2.47 -1.88 10.99
N ALA A 109 -2.13 -3.02 10.38
CA ALA A 109 -0.74 -3.41 10.18
C ALA A 109 -0.03 -2.42 9.23
N THR A 110 -0.69 -2.04 8.14
CA THR A 110 -0.19 -1.09 7.15
C THR A 110 -0.01 0.32 7.73
N GLU A 111 -0.94 0.80 8.57
CA GLU A 111 -0.79 2.04 9.34
C GLU A 111 0.42 2.00 10.28
N ASN A 112 0.63 0.89 10.98
CA ASN A 112 1.79 0.72 11.84
C ASN A 112 3.10 0.80 11.03
N TYR A 113 3.14 0.22 9.83
CA TYR A 113 4.26 0.34 8.89
C TYR A 113 4.49 1.80 8.45
N GLN A 114 3.45 2.45 7.91
CA GLN A 114 3.48 3.83 7.41
C GLN A 114 3.99 4.80 8.48
N GLN A 115 3.47 4.72 9.70
CA GLN A 115 3.93 5.53 10.85
C GLN A 115 5.40 5.29 11.21
N GLU A 116 5.95 4.09 10.97
CA GLU A 116 7.37 3.85 11.21
C GLU A 116 8.24 4.40 10.08
N ALA A 117 7.78 4.34 8.82
CA ALA A 117 8.44 4.97 7.68
C ALA A 117 8.60 6.49 7.89
N GLU A 118 7.54 7.17 8.34
CA GLU A 118 7.58 8.59 8.70
C GLU A 118 8.54 8.87 9.87
N LYS A 119 8.63 7.98 10.87
CA LYS A 119 9.62 8.10 11.96
C LYS A 119 11.06 7.95 11.49
N ILE A 120 11.34 7.18 10.42
CA ILE A 120 12.68 7.11 9.82
C ILE A 120 13.09 8.48 9.30
N LYS A 121 12.25 9.13 8.47
CA LYS A 121 12.49 10.48 7.94
C LYS A 121 12.76 11.49 9.07
N ASN A 122 11.90 11.52 10.07
CA ASN A 122 12.05 12.38 11.26
C ASN A 122 13.31 12.09 12.10
N GLN A 123 13.86 10.87 12.04
CA GLN A 123 15.11 10.52 12.72
C GLN A 123 16.35 10.85 11.87
N VAL A 124 16.25 10.72 10.54
CA VAL A 124 17.28 11.09 9.57
C VAL A 124 17.54 12.59 9.54
N GLU A 125 16.52 13.43 9.77
CA GLU A 125 16.70 14.88 9.93
C GLU A 125 17.69 15.27 11.05
N LYS A 126 17.88 14.40 12.05
CA LYS A 126 18.82 14.62 13.17
C LYS A 126 20.26 14.21 12.81
N ILE A 127 20.47 13.54 11.67
CA ILE A 127 21.79 13.25 11.12
C ILE A 127 22.27 14.53 10.41
N LYS A 128 23.36 15.10 10.92
CA LYS A 128 23.93 16.36 10.41
C LYS A 128 24.85 16.14 9.21
N GLU A 129 25.59 15.04 9.23
CA GLU A 129 26.60 14.68 8.24
C GLU A 129 25.94 14.07 7.00
N LYS A 130 26.51 14.35 5.82
CA LYS A 130 26.18 13.68 4.56
C LYS A 130 26.98 12.39 4.41
N ALA A 131 26.55 11.53 3.48
CA ALA A 131 27.27 10.31 3.09
C ALA A 131 28.74 10.57 2.70
N LYS A 132 29.01 11.70 2.03
CA LYS A 132 30.36 12.15 1.65
C LYS A 132 31.28 12.53 2.83
N GLU A 133 30.70 12.77 4.01
CA GLU A 133 31.40 13.24 5.21
C GLU A 133 31.64 12.13 6.24
N ASN A 134 30.68 11.19 6.37
CA ASN A 134 30.73 10.12 7.35
C ASN A 134 30.48 8.73 6.71
N PRO A 135 31.47 7.80 6.73
CA PRO A 135 31.30 6.43 6.23
C PRO A 135 30.19 5.61 6.90
N GLU A 136 29.80 5.95 8.13
CA GLU A 136 28.64 5.31 8.80
C GLU A 136 27.32 5.74 8.13
N VAL A 137 27.21 7.01 7.72
CA VAL A 137 26.04 7.53 6.98
C VAL A 137 25.97 6.92 5.58
N GLU A 138 27.12 6.80 4.90
CA GLU A 138 27.18 6.15 3.58
C GLU A 138 26.72 4.69 3.63
N LYS A 139 27.24 3.91 4.60
CA LYS A 139 26.85 2.51 4.81
C LYS A 139 25.38 2.37 5.25
N PHE A 140 24.88 3.30 6.06
CA PHE A 140 23.45 3.36 6.38
C PHE A 140 22.61 3.59 5.13
N LEU A 141 23.02 4.53 4.27
CA LEU A 141 22.30 4.87 3.05
C LEU A 141 22.30 3.72 2.03
N ASP A 142 23.41 3.00 1.85
CA ASP A 142 23.45 1.76 1.05
C ASP A 142 22.39 0.76 1.51
N LYS A 143 22.40 0.44 2.81
CA LYS A 143 21.43 -0.51 3.38
C LYS A 143 20.00 0.01 3.29
N PHE A 144 19.78 1.30 3.49
CA PHE A 144 18.47 1.93 3.42
C PHE A 144 17.89 1.81 2.00
N VAL A 145 18.63 2.24 0.97
CA VAL A 145 18.21 2.16 -0.44
C VAL A 145 17.87 0.72 -0.81
N HIS A 146 18.73 -0.25 -0.48
CA HIS A 146 18.48 -1.68 -0.72
C HIS A 146 17.17 -2.17 -0.07
N GLN A 147 16.88 -1.76 1.16
CA GLN A 147 15.67 -2.20 1.85
C GLN A 147 14.42 -1.46 1.37
N GLN A 148 14.53 -0.18 0.96
CA GLN A 148 13.38 0.58 0.47
C GLN A 148 12.92 0.14 -0.93
N THR A 149 13.83 -0.32 -1.80
CA THR A 149 13.44 -0.89 -3.10
C THR A 149 12.75 -2.25 -2.93
N LEU A 150 13.17 -3.07 -1.96
CA LEU A 150 12.45 -4.29 -1.57
C LEU A 150 11.07 -3.97 -0.96
N HIS A 151 10.97 -2.94 -0.12
CA HIS A 151 9.68 -2.48 0.41
C HIS A 151 8.70 -2.08 -0.70
N GLN A 152 9.17 -1.35 -1.73
CA GLN A 152 8.34 -0.97 -2.87
C GLN A 152 7.80 -2.21 -3.61
N LYS A 153 8.69 -3.15 -3.96
CA LYS A 153 8.33 -4.41 -4.64
C LYS A 153 7.27 -5.20 -3.86
N LEU A 154 7.47 -5.34 -2.54
CA LEU A 154 6.53 -6.08 -1.69
C LEU A 154 5.20 -5.35 -1.52
N LEU A 155 5.18 -4.02 -1.36
CA LEU A 155 3.91 -3.27 -1.24
C LEU A 155 3.06 -3.41 -2.51
N GLN A 156 3.66 -3.31 -3.69
CA GLN A 156 2.98 -3.57 -4.98
C GLN A 156 2.47 -5.00 -5.10
N LYS A 157 3.22 -5.99 -4.62
CA LYS A 157 2.75 -7.38 -4.56
C LYS A 157 1.51 -7.51 -3.68
N LEU A 158 1.56 -6.93 -2.47
CA LEU A 158 0.49 -7.02 -1.49
C LEU A 158 -0.79 -6.32 -1.96
N GLU A 159 -0.70 -5.22 -2.72
CA GLU A 159 -1.85 -4.58 -3.39
C GLU A 159 -2.67 -5.58 -4.22
N THR A 160 -2.04 -6.54 -4.89
CA THR A 160 -2.74 -7.54 -5.73
C THR A 160 -3.34 -8.71 -4.94
N GLN A 161 -3.01 -8.82 -3.65
CA GLN A 161 -3.40 -9.94 -2.78
C GLN A 161 -4.47 -9.57 -1.73
N VAL A 162 -4.72 -8.28 -1.53
CA VAL A 162 -5.73 -7.79 -0.59
C VAL A 162 -7.09 -7.55 -1.24
N PRO A 163 -8.19 -7.67 -0.49
CA PRO A 163 -9.49 -7.24 -0.97
C PRO A 163 -9.57 -5.71 -1.04
N ALA A 164 -10.55 -5.20 -1.81
CA ALA A 164 -10.66 -3.79 -2.17
C ALA A 164 -10.69 -2.83 -0.96
N GLU A 165 -11.25 -3.26 0.18
CA GLU A 165 -11.31 -2.45 1.38
C GLU A 165 -9.93 -2.14 1.97
N ALA A 166 -8.94 -3.03 1.81
CA ALA A 166 -7.57 -2.86 2.29
C ALA A 166 -6.60 -2.36 1.20
N PHE A 167 -6.96 -2.51 -0.08
CA PHE A 167 -6.17 -2.04 -1.24
C PHE A 167 -5.75 -0.57 -1.11
N GLU A 168 -6.71 0.35 -0.93
CA GLU A 168 -6.44 1.79 -0.86
C GLU A 168 -5.46 2.13 0.27
N LYS A 169 -5.47 1.39 1.39
CA LYS A 169 -4.56 1.66 2.50
C LYS A 169 -3.14 1.16 2.24
N ILE A 170 -2.96 0.04 1.53
CA ILE A 170 -1.63 -0.39 1.09
C ILE A 170 -1.09 0.58 0.04
N LYS A 171 -1.93 1.02 -0.90
CA LYS A 171 -1.56 2.03 -1.88
C LYS A 171 -1.13 3.35 -1.24
N GLU A 172 -1.91 3.89 -0.31
CA GLU A 172 -1.53 5.09 0.47
C GLU A 172 -0.17 4.92 1.16
N ALA A 173 0.05 3.78 1.83
CA ALA A 173 1.32 3.50 2.50
C ALA A 173 2.50 3.32 1.53
N ARG A 174 2.25 2.87 0.29
CA ARG A 174 3.23 2.80 -0.80
C ARG A 174 3.60 4.19 -1.33
N GLU A 175 2.62 5.07 -1.52
CA GLU A 175 2.88 6.47 -1.91
C GLU A 175 3.70 7.20 -0.83
N VAL A 176 3.31 7.05 0.45
CA VAL A 176 4.04 7.62 1.60
C VAL A 176 5.41 6.96 1.79
N HIS A 177 5.55 5.68 1.44
CA HIS A 177 6.85 4.99 1.42
C HIS A 177 7.81 5.63 0.42
N LEU A 178 7.39 5.86 -0.83
CA LEU A 178 8.21 6.52 -1.86
C LEU A 178 8.62 7.95 -1.45
N GLU A 179 7.70 8.71 -0.85
CA GLU A 179 7.98 10.07 -0.32
C GLU A 179 8.96 10.10 0.86
N ASN A 180 8.98 9.04 1.66
CA ASN A 180 9.97 8.86 2.73
C ASN A 180 11.31 8.37 2.17
N PHE A 181 11.28 7.48 1.17
CA PHE A 181 12.46 6.95 0.49
C PHE A 181 13.25 8.07 -0.21
N GLN A 182 12.60 8.84 -1.09
CA GLN A 182 13.26 9.98 -1.76
C GLN A 182 13.78 11.01 -0.75
N GLY A 183 12.96 11.35 0.26
CA GLY A 183 13.32 12.36 1.25
C GLY A 183 14.56 11.98 2.07
N VAL A 184 14.66 10.73 2.54
CA VAL A 184 15.85 10.24 3.27
C VAL A 184 17.07 10.16 2.36
N MET A 185 16.90 9.71 1.11
CA MET A 185 18.00 9.59 0.15
C MET A 185 18.63 10.96 -0.14
N LEU A 186 17.82 11.95 -0.52
CA LEU A 186 18.28 13.31 -0.83
C LEU A 186 18.73 14.09 0.43
N LYS A 187 18.19 13.76 1.61
CA LYS A 187 18.66 14.33 2.87
C LYS A 187 20.10 13.88 3.19
N LEU A 188 20.51 12.67 2.81
CA LEU A 188 21.82 12.11 3.16
C LEU A 188 22.86 12.12 2.03
N GLU A 189 22.45 12.11 0.76
CA GLU A 189 23.32 12.29 -0.39
C GLU A 189 22.81 13.46 -1.25
N ASP A 190 23.72 14.36 -1.64
CA ASP A 190 23.42 15.55 -2.46
C ASP A 190 24.16 15.57 -3.81
N ARG A 191 24.92 14.52 -4.11
CA ARG A 191 25.64 14.34 -5.38
C ARG A 191 24.85 13.43 -6.31
N GLU A 192 24.35 14.01 -7.41
CA GLU A 192 23.57 13.33 -8.46
C GLU A 192 24.21 12.00 -8.90
N GLU A 193 25.50 12.02 -9.27
CA GLU A 193 26.26 10.85 -9.73
C GLU A 193 26.26 9.71 -8.70
N LYS A 194 26.28 10.02 -7.39
CA LYS A 194 26.30 9.02 -6.33
C LYS A 194 24.91 8.47 -6.00
N ILE A 195 23.86 9.23 -6.26
CA ILE A 195 22.48 8.69 -6.24
C ILE A 195 22.32 7.68 -7.38
N THR A 196 22.72 8.04 -8.61
CA THR A 196 22.71 7.13 -9.77
C THR A 196 23.53 5.86 -9.51
N GLU A 197 24.81 5.99 -9.14
CA GLU A 197 25.70 4.85 -8.87
C GLU A 197 25.15 3.90 -7.79
N LYS A 198 24.56 4.46 -6.72
CA LYS A 198 24.02 3.67 -5.60
C LYS A 198 22.73 2.93 -6.01
N LEU A 199 21.83 3.58 -6.75
CA LEU A 199 20.62 2.94 -7.29
C LEU A 199 20.99 1.84 -8.28
N ASP A 200 21.87 2.13 -9.25
CA ASP A 200 22.35 1.19 -10.26
C ASP A 200 22.95 -0.06 -9.61
N LYS A 201 23.93 0.13 -8.74
CA LYS A 201 24.63 -0.96 -8.06
C LYS A 201 23.66 -1.82 -7.24
N ILE A 202 22.80 -1.19 -6.44
CA ILE A 202 21.91 -1.93 -5.53
C ILE A 202 20.84 -2.72 -6.28
N LEU A 203 20.28 -2.18 -7.36
CA LEU A 203 19.28 -2.86 -8.17
C LEU A 203 19.91 -4.00 -9.00
N GLU A 204 21.16 -3.85 -9.43
CA GLU A 204 21.92 -4.89 -10.14
C GLU A 204 22.38 -6.01 -9.20
N GLU A 205 22.90 -5.69 -8.01
CA GLU A 205 23.33 -6.66 -6.99
C GLU A 205 22.16 -7.36 -6.28
N GLN A 206 20.94 -6.81 -6.36
CA GLN A 206 19.75 -7.44 -5.77
C GLN A 206 19.47 -8.82 -6.36
N LYS A 207 19.12 -9.76 -5.47
CA LYS A 207 18.53 -11.05 -5.85
C LYS A 207 17.26 -10.82 -6.67
N GLY A 208 17.08 -11.66 -7.69
CA GLY A 208 15.93 -11.65 -8.58
C GLY A 208 16.09 -12.70 -9.67
N SER A 209 15.09 -12.82 -10.53
CA SER A 209 15.09 -13.64 -11.73
C SER A 209 15.94 -13.01 -12.85
N GLU A 210 16.01 -13.68 -14.00
CA GLU A 210 16.56 -13.10 -15.24
C GLU A 210 15.73 -11.90 -15.77
N PHE A 211 14.49 -11.72 -15.32
CA PHE A 211 13.60 -10.61 -15.68
C PHE A 211 13.63 -9.44 -14.69
N LYS A 212 14.40 -9.54 -13.59
CA LYS A 212 14.40 -8.58 -12.47
C LYS A 212 14.58 -7.12 -12.87
N ASN A 213 15.30 -6.87 -13.96
CA ASN A 213 15.57 -5.51 -14.46
C ASN A 213 14.29 -4.79 -14.91
N PHE A 214 13.25 -5.51 -15.34
CA PHE A 214 11.93 -4.94 -15.58
C PHE A 214 11.26 -4.44 -14.30
N LYS A 215 11.26 -5.24 -13.23
CA LYS A 215 10.72 -4.81 -11.93
C LYS A 215 11.55 -3.71 -11.28
N ASN A 216 12.86 -3.71 -11.49
CA ASN A 216 13.76 -2.62 -11.05
C ASN A 216 13.43 -1.29 -11.74
N LEU A 217 13.13 -1.30 -13.05
CA LEU A 217 12.68 -0.11 -13.78
C LEU A 217 11.38 0.46 -13.22
N GLU A 218 10.41 -0.40 -12.91
CA GLU A 218 9.14 0.04 -12.30
C GLU A 218 9.37 0.70 -10.92
N VAL A 219 10.33 0.23 -10.13
CA VAL A 219 10.70 0.89 -8.86
C VAL A 219 11.33 2.28 -9.11
N LEU A 220 12.11 2.44 -10.18
CA LEU A 220 12.73 3.72 -10.54
C LEU A 220 11.69 4.72 -11.09
N GLU A 221 10.82 4.32 -12.03
CA GLU A 221 9.79 5.20 -12.60
C GLU A 221 8.79 5.69 -11.54
N ASN A 222 8.56 4.92 -10.48
CA ASN A 222 7.76 5.32 -9.33
C ASN A 222 8.51 6.28 -8.38
N LEU A 223 9.84 6.16 -8.30
CA LEU A 223 10.69 7.07 -7.54
C LEU A 223 10.88 8.40 -8.27
N GLU A 224 10.99 8.39 -9.60
CA GLU A 224 11.11 9.60 -10.46
C GLU A 224 9.91 10.55 -10.29
N GLU A 225 8.71 10.01 -10.05
CA GLU A 225 7.52 10.81 -9.77
C GLU A 225 7.55 11.51 -8.40
N LYS A 226 8.29 10.99 -7.42
CA LYS A 226 8.33 11.57 -6.05
C LYS A 226 9.56 12.43 -5.79
N VAL A 227 10.63 12.28 -6.55
CA VAL A 227 11.79 13.18 -6.42
C VAL A 227 11.46 14.58 -6.98
N PRO A 228 11.98 15.66 -6.37
CA PRO A 228 11.89 17.00 -6.94
C PRO A 228 12.63 17.09 -8.29
N GLU A 229 12.28 18.07 -9.13
CA GLU A 229 12.77 18.16 -10.52
C GLU A 229 14.30 18.21 -10.61
N GLU A 230 14.96 18.85 -9.64
CA GLU A 230 16.41 18.94 -9.53
C GLU A 230 17.09 17.57 -9.30
N ALA A 231 16.36 16.58 -8.78
CA ALA A 231 16.84 15.23 -8.52
C ALA A 231 16.41 14.20 -9.57
N LYS A 232 15.44 14.51 -10.46
CA LYS A 232 14.98 13.58 -11.50
C LYS A 232 16.08 13.12 -12.43
N GLN A 233 17.08 13.97 -12.73
CA GLN A 233 18.20 13.59 -13.59
C GLN A 233 19.00 12.40 -13.04
N ALA A 234 19.15 12.28 -11.72
CA ALA A 234 19.81 11.14 -11.09
C ALA A 234 19.05 9.83 -11.33
N ILE A 235 17.71 9.88 -11.22
CA ILE A 235 16.82 8.73 -11.38
C ILE A 235 16.74 8.32 -12.86
N ARG A 236 16.52 9.27 -13.77
CA ARG A 236 16.52 9.03 -15.23
C ARG A 236 17.81 8.38 -15.73
N LYS A 237 18.97 8.75 -15.18
CA LYS A 237 20.24 8.07 -15.51
C LYS A 237 20.27 6.61 -15.03
N ALA A 238 19.74 6.32 -13.85
CA ALA A 238 19.60 4.94 -13.36
C ALA A 238 18.57 4.14 -14.16
N GLU A 239 17.49 4.77 -14.61
CA GLU A 239 16.50 4.18 -15.53
C GLU A 239 17.13 3.86 -16.88
N GLU A 240 17.85 4.80 -17.50
CA GLU A 240 18.58 4.55 -18.74
C GLU A 240 19.54 3.37 -18.61
N ASN A 241 20.26 3.26 -17.49
CA ASN A 241 21.19 2.17 -17.23
C ASN A 241 20.47 0.84 -16.98
N ALA A 242 19.36 0.84 -16.24
CA ALA A 242 18.51 -0.34 -16.03
C ALA A 242 17.83 -0.80 -17.33
N LEU A 243 17.44 0.12 -18.20
CA LEU A 243 16.82 -0.15 -19.49
C LEU A 243 17.84 -0.73 -20.49
N LYS A 244 19.07 -0.20 -20.51
CA LYS A 244 20.20 -0.79 -21.27
C LYS A 244 20.54 -2.20 -20.79
N ARG A 245 20.50 -2.45 -19.47
CA ARG A 245 20.67 -3.81 -18.91
C ARG A 245 19.54 -4.74 -19.37
N LEU A 246 18.27 -4.34 -19.18
CA LEU A 246 17.11 -5.12 -19.63
C LEU A 246 17.14 -5.42 -21.14
N GLN A 247 17.48 -4.43 -21.98
CA GLN A 247 17.66 -4.63 -23.42
C GLN A 247 18.75 -5.68 -23.68
N GLY A 248 19.92 -5.51 -23.07
CA GLY A 248 21.05 -6.43 -23.23
C GLY A 248 20.80 -7.83 -22.65
N ASP A 249 19.85 -8.01 -21.74
CA ASP A 249 19.40 -9.32 -21.24
C ASP A 249 18.46 -9.96 -22.28
N LEU A 250 17.44 -9.23 -22.74
CA LEU A 250 16.47 -9.69 -23.74
C LEU A 250 17.08 -10.02 -25.11
N GLU A 251 18.14 -9.32 -25.51
CA GLU A 251 18.91 -9.61 -26.73
C GLU A 251 19.74 -10.90 -26.63
N LYS A 252 20.07 -11.35 -25.41
CA LYS A 252 20.82 -12.60 -25.16
C LYS A 252 19.92 -13.80 -24.84
N MET A 253 18.68 -13.55 -24.42
CA MET A 253 17.69 -14.57 -24.10
C MET A 253 17.32 -15.41 -25.33
N SER A 254 16.95 -16.67 -25.09
CA SER A 254 16.43 -17.52 -26.17
C SER A 254 15.06 -17.02 -26.63
N PRO A 255 14.61 -17.39 -27.85
CA PRO A 255 13.25 -17.08 -28.31
C PRO A 255 12.13 -17.75 -27.51
N GLU A 256 12.46 -18.68 -26.59
CA GLU A 256 11.54 -19.27 -25.62
C GLU A 256 11.46 -18.41 -24.36
N ASP A 257 12.61 -17.94 -23.84
CA ASP A 257 12.66 -17.09 -22.63
C ASP A 257 12.11 -15.69 -22.91
N GLN A 258 12.22 -15.20 -24.14
CA GLN A 258 11.50 -14.00 -24.61
C GLN A 258 9.96 -14.16 -24.58
N GLU A 259 9.43 -15.38 -24.71
CA GLU A 259 7.99 -15.65 -24.56
C GLU A 259 7.62 -15.78 -23.07
N LYS A 260 8.48 -16.39 -22.25
CA LYS A 260 8.33 -16.39 -20.78
C LYS A 260 8.34 -14.98 -20.20
N PHE A 261 9.16 -14.07 -20.72
CA PHE A 261 9.20 -12.66 -20.31
C PHE A 261 7.87 -11.94 -20.55
N LYS A 262 7.20 -12.23 -21.67
CA LYS A 262 5.87 -11.70 -22.00
C LYS A 262 4.82 -12.18 -20.99
N GLU A 263 4.79 -13.48 -20.69
CA GLU A 263 3.89 -14.04 -19.67
C GLU A 263 4.24 -13.57 -18.25
N TYR A 264 5.52 -13.29 -17.97
CA TYR A 264 5.99 -12.63 -16.74
C TYR A 264 5.39 -11.22 -16.61
N ILE A 265 5.51 -10.33 -17.61
CA ILE A 265 4.92 -8.97 -17.56
C ILE A 265 3.39 -9.03 -17.43
N GLU A 266 2.75 -10.01 -18.06
CA GLU A 266 1.31 -10.18 -17.95
C GLU A 266 0.85 -10.46 -16.51
N LYS A 267 1.67 -11.14 -15.69
CA LYS A 267 1.32 -11.61 -14.34
C LYS A 267 1.98 -10.82 -13.19
N ILE A 268 3.14 -10.21 -13.42
CA ILE A 268 3.90 -9.44 -12.41
C ILE A 268 3.03 -8.31 -11.82
N SER A 269 3.15 -8.07 -10.51
CA SER A 269 2.42 -6.98 -9.85
C SER A 269 2.92 -5.62 -10.33
N GLY A 270 2.19 -4.55 -10.02
CA GLY A 270 2.54 -3.18 -10.39
C GLY A 270 1.49 -2.48 -11.25
N GLU A 271 1.80 -1.24 -11.63
CA GLU A 271 0.92 -0.38 -12.40
C GLU A 271 1.10 -0.61 -13.89
N LYS A 272 0.02 -1.03 -14.55
CA LYS A 272 0.08 -1.44 -15.96
C LYS A 272 0.38 -0.25 -16.89
N GLU A 273 0.02 0.96 -16.49
CA GLU A 273 0.44 2.21 -17.12
C GLU A 273 1.97 2.42 -17.08
N LYS A 274 2.65 2.10 -15.97
CA LYS A 274 4.12 2.16 -15.85
C LYS A 274 4.79 1.07 -16.67
N GLN A 275 4.29 -0.17 -16.55
CA GLN A 275 4.76 -1.30 -17.37
C GLN A 275 4.63 -1.03 -18.87
N LEU A 276 3.61 -0.28 -19.30
CA LEU A 276 3.47 0.19 -20.68
C LEU A 276 4.56 1.20 -21.07
N GLN A 277 4.90 2.16 -20.18
CA GLN A 277 5.98 3.13 -20.40
C GLN A 277 7.34 2.43 -20.56
N ILE A 278 7.67 1.48 -19.68
CA ILE A 278 8.88 0.66 -19.77
C ILE A 278 8.98 -0.06 -21.13
N VAL A 279 7.88 -0.73 -21.56
CA VAL A 279 7.83 -1.43 -22.85
C VAL A 279 7.94 -0.46 -24.04
N GLU A 280 7.35 0.73 -23.98
CA GLU A 280 7.52 1.76 -25.02
C GLU A 280 8.95 2.28 -25.10
N ASN A 281 9.59 2.58 -23.96
CA ASN A 281 10.97 3.06 -23.87
C ASN A 281 11.96 2.01 -24.39
N LEU A 282 11.78 0.74 -24.02
CA LEU A 282 12.58 -0.39 -24.53
C LEU A 282 12.49 -0.52 -26.06
N LYS A 283 11.28 -0.35 -26.62
CA LYS A 283 11.08 -0.37 -28.08
C LYS A 283 11.70 0.83 -28.79
N ILE A 284 11.83 1.98 -28.12
CA ILE A 284 12.53 3.14 -28.68
C ILE A 284 14.03 2.84 -28.78
N GLN A 285 14.67 2.34 -27.71
CA GLN A 285 16.09 1.97 -27.74
C GLN A 285 16.38 0.89 -28.79
N LEU A 286 15.53 -0.13 -28.89
CA LEU A 286 15.67 -1.19 -29.91
C LEU A 286 15.55 -0.69 -31.36
N LYS A 287 14.91 0.46 -31.65
CA LYS A 287 14.86 1.02 -33.01
C LYS A 287 16.21 1.54 -33.51
N GLU A 288 17.13 1.88 -32.60
CA GLU A 288 18.45 2.41 -32.92
C GLU A 288 19.48 1.29 -33.20
N ALA A 289 19.14 0.05 -32.83
CA ALA A 289 20.00 -1.13 -32.99
C ALA A 289 19.68 -1.95 -34.27
N SER A 290 20.66 -2.76 -34.71
CA SER A 290 20.67 -3.45 -36.00
C SER A 290 19.50 -4.40 -36.25
N ALA A 291 19.08 -4.55 -37.51
CA ALA A 291 17.98 -5.43 -37.88
C ALA A 291 18.41 -6.90 -38.07
N THR A 292 18.75 -7.61 -36.97
CA THR A 292 18.88 -9.08 -37.01
C THR A 292 17.50 -9.75 -36.94
N PRO A 293 17.35 -11.01 -37.40
CA PRO A 293 16.09 -11.74 -37.26
C PRO A 293 15.62 -11.89 -35.81
N GLU A 294 16.52 -12.10 -34.84
CA GLU A 294 16.17 -12.15 -33.41
C GLU A 294 15.62 -10.81 -32.92
N MET A 295 16.25 -9.69 -33.34
CA MET A 295 15.82 -8.35 -32.95
C MET A 295 14.51 -7.93 -33.62
N ILE A 296 14.18 -8.47 -34.80
CA ILE A 296 12.84 -8.31 -35.41
C ILE A 296 11.80 -9.05 -34.56
N LYS A 297 12.04 -10.32 -34.21
CA LYS A 297 11.12 -11.10 -33.36
C LYS A 297 10.94 -10.44 -31.98
N LEU A 298 12.00 -9.95 -31.35
CA LEU A 298 11.90 -9.23 -30.07
C LEU A 298 11.02 -7.96 -30.19
N LYS A 299 11.12 -7.21 -31.30
CA LYS A 299 10.27 -6.04 -31.56
C LYS A 299 8.80 -6.43 -31.77
N GLU A 300 8.52 -7.53 -32.45
CA GLU A 300 7.17 -8.09 -32.62
C GLU A 300 6.58 -8.52 -31.28
N ASN A 301 7.33 -9.30 -30.48
CA ASN A 301 6.94 -9.71 -29.14
C ASN A 301 6.62 -8.50 -28.24
N LEU A 302 7.42 -7.42 -28.30
CA LEU A 302 7.18 -6.20 -27.54
C LEU A 302 5.99 -5.36 -28.06
N GLU A 303 5.59 -5.49 -29.33
CA GLU A 303 4.32 -4.95 -29.83
C GLU A 303 3.13 -5.74 -29.27
N GLU A 304 3.19 -7.06 -29.26
CA GLU A 304 2.12 -7.87 -28.67
C GLU A 304 1.97 -7.64 -27.16
N MET A 305 3.09 -7.60 -26.41
CA MET A 305 3.10 -7.22 -24.99
C MET A 305 2.43 -5.87 -24.77
N LYS A 306 2.74 -4.87 -25.61
CA LYS A 306 2.17 -3.52 -25.53
C LYS A 306 0.64 -3.53 -25.66
N GLU A 307 0.10 -4.24 -26.67
CA GLU A 307 -1.35 -4.31 -26.86
C GLU A 307 -2.05 -5.08 -25.72
N LYS A 308 -1.48 -6.19 -25.24
CA LYS A 308 -2.03 -6.90 -24.07
C LYS A 308 -2.05 -6.05 -22.79
N ILE A 309 -1.02 -5.23 -22.55
CA ILE A 309 -0.99 -4.31 -21.40
C ILE A 309 -2.10 -3.26 -21.54
N LYS A 310 -2.31 -2.70 -22.75
CA LYS A 310 -3.43 -1.78 -23.01
C LYS A 310 -4.79 -2.44 -22.81
N GLU A 311 -4.97 -3.68 -23.24
CA GLU A 311 -6.20 -4.46 -23.00
C GLU A 311 -6.48 -4.53 -21.51
N LYS A 312 -5.51 -4.94 -20.67
CA LYS A 312 -5.68 -4.99 -19.20
C LYS A 312 -5.93 -3.62 -18.57
N ILE A 313 -5.36 -2.54 -19.10
CA ILE A 313 -5.65 -1.15 -18.68
C ILE A 313 -7.11 -0.79 -19.01
N ASN A 314 -7.60 -1.18 -20.19
CA ASN A 314 -8.98 -0.92 -20.62
C ASN A 314 -9.98 -1.80 -19.86
N GLU A 315 -9.64 -3.05 -19.55
CA GLU A 315 -10.41 -3.93 -18.67
C GLU A 315 -10.56 -3.31 -17.28
N LYS A 316 -9.48 -2.86 -16.63
CA LYS A 316 -9.55 -2.15 -15.33
C LYS A 316 -10.33 -0.83 -15.37
N LYS A 317 -10.48 -0.20 -16.54
CA LYS A 317 -11.32 0.99 -16.75
C LYS A 317 -12.77 0.66 -17.10
N GLY A 318 -13.03 -0.57 -17.54
CA GLY A 318 -14.35 -1.11 -17.88
C GLY A 318 -14.97 -1.97 -16.77
N GLU A 319 -14.17 -2.48 -15.84
CA GLU A 319 -14.65 -2.97 -14.55
C GLU A 319 -15.42 -1.81 -13.88
N PRO A 320 -16.70 -1.99 -13.52
CA PRO A 320 -17.36 -1.01 -12.69
C PRO A 320 -16.57 -0.95 -11.38
N VAL A 321 -15.98 0.21 -11.08
CA VAL A 321 -15.46 0.49 -9.75
C VAL A 321 -16.56 0.06 -8.80
N ALA A 322 -16.25 -0.85 -7.88
CA ALA A 322 -17.17 -1.24 -6.82
C ALA A 322 -17.31 -0.04 -5.89
N CYS A 323 -18.13 0.92 -6.30
CA CYS A 323 -18.40 2.15 -5.61
C CYS A 323 -19.08 1.76 -4.30
N ALA A 324 -18.28 1.65 -3.24
CA ALA A 324 -18.76 1.23 -1.94
C ALA A 324 -19.95 2.11 -1.57
N GLU A 325 -21.08 1.48 -1.25
CA GLU A 325 -22.32 2.14 -0.80
C GLU A 325 -22.09 2.73 0.59
N VAL A 326 -21.37 3.85 0.63
CA VAL A 326 -20.93 4.56 1.81
C VAL A 326 -21.33 6.01 1.65
N ILE A 327 -22.39 6.39 2.35
CA ILE A 327 -22.89 7.76 2.36
C ILE A 327 -21.81 8.69 2.91
N THR A 328 -21.22 9.48 2.02
CA THR A 328 -20.12 10.39 2.32
C THR A 328 -20.59 11.84 2.19
N TYR A 329 -20.37 12.65 3.22
CA TYR A 329 -20.81 14.04 3.26
C TYR A 329 -19.67 15.00 2.90
N CYS A 330 -19.78 15.67 1.75
CA CYS A 330 -18.76 16.57 1.23
C CYS A 330 -19.36 17.91 0.80
N ILE A 331 -18.56 18.98 0.85
CA ILE A 331 -18.92 20.25 0.22
C ILE A 331 -18.90 20.05 -1.30
N ASP A 332 -20.06 20.21 -1.93
CA ASP A 332 -20.23 20.14 -3.37
C ASP A 332 -19.52 21.32 -4.06
N PRO A 333 -18.58 21.08 -5.00
CA PRO A 333 -17.81 22.16 -5.63
C PRO A 333 -18.64 23.15 -6.46
N SER A 334 -19.82 22.74 -6.94
CA SER A 334 -20.66 23.55 -7.84
C SER A 334 -21.58 24.51 -7.06
N THR A 335 -21.99 24.12 -5.86
CA THR A 335 -22.99 24.82 -5.05
C THR A 335 -22.44 25.35 -3.72
N GLY A 336 -21.26 24.89 -3.28
CA GLY A 336 -20.66 25.23 -1.99
C GLY A 336 -21.41 24.68 -0.78
N LYS A 337 -22.34 23.74 -0.97
CA LYS A 337 -23.21 23.18 0.08
C LYS A 337 -22.74 21.79 0.49
N CYS A 338 -22.98 21.43 1.75
CA CYS A 338 -22.78 20.06 2.20
C CYS A 338 -23.84 19.14 1.58
N ILE A 339 -23.41 18.14 0.80
CA ILE A 339 -24.27 17.16 0.12
C ILE A 339 -23.85 15.75 0.51
N ALA A 340 -24.84 14.86 0.60
CA ALA A 340 -24.64 13.43 0.78
C ALA A 340 -24.41 12.75 -0.59
N TYR A 341 -23.26 12.13 -0.76
CA TYR A 341 -22.95 11.30 -1.92
C TYR A 341 -23.16 9.84 -1.53
N PRO A 342 -24.05 9.08 -2.21
CA PRO A 342 -24.44 7.74 -1.79
C PRO A 342 -23.32 6.70 -1.94
N ASP A 343 -22.27 7.02 -2.68
CA ASP A 343 -21.19 6.11 -3.02
C ASP A 343 -19.83 6.83 -3.20
N ALA A 344 -18.74 6.07 -3.11
CA ALA A 344 -17.37 6.59 -3.20
C ALA A 344 -16.97 7.16 -4.58
N CYS A 345 -17.76 6.93 -5.63
CA CYS A 345 -17.49 7.40 -7.01
C CYS A 345 -18.23 8.69 -7.34
N SER A 346 -19.45 8.89 -6.82
CA SER A 346 -20.16 10.17 -6.89
C SER A 346 -19.55 11.24 -5.98
N THR A 347 -18.79 10.83 -4.96
CA THR A 347 -18.09 11.71 -4.02
C THR A 347 -17.00 12.56 -4.71
N PRO A 348 -17.04 13.91 -4.61
CA PRO A 348 -16.05 14.79 -5.24
C PRO A 348 -14.66 14.63 -4.62
N LYS A 349 -13.61 14.76 -5.44
CA LYS A 349 -12.20 14.60 -5.03
C LYS A 349 -11.40 15.87 -5.38
N PRO A 350 -10.74 16.53 -4.39
CA PRO A 350 -10.73 16.22 -2.97
C PRO A 350 -12.08 16.51 -2.29
N CYS A 351 -12.52 15.59 -1.42
CA CYS A 351 -13.70 15.84 -0.57
C CYS A 351 -13.29 16.72 0.60
N GLN A 352 -13.86 17.92 0.68
CA GLN A 352 -13.88 18.67 1.94
C GLN A 352 -15.05 18.14 2.78
N SER A 353 -14.74 17.29 3.76
CA SER A 353 -15.73 16.65 4.63
C SER A 353 -16.59 17.68 5.38
N CYS A 354 -17.89 17.42 5.48
CA CYS A 354 -18.84 18.26 6.20
C CYS A 354 -19.93 17.40 6.87
N SER A 355 -20.79 18.02 7.67
CA SER A 355 -21.97 17.36 8.27
C SER A 355 -23.25 18.04 7.79
N VAL A 356 -24.26 17.24 7.41
CA VAL A 356 -25.61 17.75 7.08
C VAL A 356 -26.47 17.73 8.34
N ALA A 357 -27.32 18.75 8.48
CA ALA A 357 -28.18 19.05 9.63
C ALA A 357 -27.43 19.53 10.89
N SER A 358 -27.27 20.85 11.00
CA SER A 358 -26.88 21.51 12.25
C SER A 358 -27.92 21.33 13.37
N CYS A 359 -29.19 21.10 13.00
CA CYS A 359 -30.32 20.98 13.91
C CYS A 359 -31.37 19.98 13.37
N ALA A 360 -32.16 19.39 14.27
CA ALA A 360 -33.24 18.46 13.95
C ALA A 360 -34.56 19.21 13.70
N LYS A 361 -35.31 18.76 12.68
CA LYS A 361 -36.61 19.33 12.28
C LYS A 361 -37.75 18.74 13.10
N GLU A 362 -38.95 19.29 12.90
CA GLU A 362 -40.17 18.83 13.56
C GLU A 362 -40.39 17.32 13.36
N GLY A 363 -40.59 16.60 14.47
CA GLY A 363 -40.76 15.17 14.49
C GLY A 363 -39.47 14.34 14.37
N GLU A 364 -38.32 14.93 14.03
CA GLU A 364 -37.01 14.26 14.03
C GLU A 364 -36.46 14.11 15.46
N MET A 365 -35.46 13.23 15.60
CA MET A 365 -34.77 12.98 16.88
C MET A 365 -33.49 13.81 16.99
N PHE A 366 -33.16 14.25 18.20
CA PHE A 366 -31.92 14.95 18.54
C PHE A 366 -31.22 14.29 19.73
N SER A 367 -29.90 14.44 19.84
CA SER A 367 -29.12 13.98 21.00
C SER A 367 -27.85 14.81 21.19
N GLN A 368 -27.57 15.18 22.44
CA GLN A 368 -26.30 15.81 22.83
C GLN A 368 -25.20 14.77 23.14
N VAL A 369 -25.52 13.47 23.11
CA VAL A 369 -24.64 12.37 23.53
C VAL A 369 -24.24 11.47 22.35
N TYR A 370 -25.20 11.19 21.46
CA TYR A 370 -25.05 10.33 20.30
C TYR A 370 -24.76 11.17 19.05
N LYS A 371 -23.74 10.80 18.27
CA LYS A 371 -23.22 11.61 17.14
C LYS A 371 -24.00 11.40 15.84
N GLU A 372 -24.84 10.38 15.81
CA GLU A 372 -25.73 10.01 14.71
C GLU A 372 -27.03 10.85 14.66
N PHE A 373 -27.25 11.74 15.64
CA PHE A 373 -28.36 12.70 15.64
C PHE A 373 -27.84 14.15 15.67
N PRO A 374 -28.62 15.14 15.18
CA PRO A 374 -28.34 16.55 15.43
C PRO A 374 -28.32 16.86 16.94
N SER A 375 -27.55 17.87 17.33
CA SER A 375 -27.32 18.18 18.76
C SER A 375 -28.46 18.97 19.43
N HIS A 376 -29.31 19.62 18.64
CA HIS A 376 -30.40 20.48 19.08
C HIS A 376 -31.53 20.52 18.05
N CYS A 377 -32.71 21.01 18.45
CA CYS A 377 -33.81 21.28 17.52
C CYS A 377 -33.61 22.59 16.75
N CYS A 378 -34.17 22.69 15.54
CA CYS A 378 -34.10 23.92 14.75
C CYS A 378 -34.91 25.07 15.39
N GLU A 379 -34.54 26.31 15.07
CA GLU A 379 -35.17 27.52 15.63
C GLU A 379 -36.70 27.50 15.45
N GLY A 380 -37.43 27.78 16.53
CA GLY A 380 -38.89 27.70 16.58
C GLY A 380 -39.47 26.34 16.99
N LEU A 381 -38.64 25.33 17.28
CA LEU A 381 -39.06 24.03 17.78
C LEU A 381 -38.63 23.82 19.24
N ILE A 382 -39.38 22.99 19.98
CA ILE A 382 -39.11 22.63 21.37
C ILE A 382 -38.40 21.28 21.45
N GLU A 383 -37.31 21.25 22.21
CA GLU A 383 -36.59 20.03 22.63
C GLU A 383 -37.39 19.25 23.67
N TRP A 384 -38.14 18.23 23.25
CA TRP A 384 -38.83 17.33 24.16
C TRP A 384 -38.05 16.02 24.33
N TYR A 385 -37.59 15.73 25.54
CA TYR A 385 -36.84 14.51 25.88
C TYR A 385 -37.78 13.29 25.99
N SER A 386 -38.39 12.93 24.86
CA SER A 386 -39.40 11.87 24.71
C SER A 386 -38.95 10.51 25.27
N GLY A 387 -37.67 10.17 25.16
CA GLY A 387 -37.12 8.96 25.78
C GLY A 387 -37.16 8.96 27.31
N MET A 388 -37.06 10.14 27.94
CA MET A 388 -36.99 10.32 29.40
C MET A 388 -38.29 10.84 30.03
N ASP A 389 -39.31 11.16 29.23
CA ASP A 389 -40.57 11.69 29.75
C ASP A 389 -41.45 10.55 30.32
N THR A 390 -41.46 10.45 31.65
CA THR A 390 -42.23 9.45 32.38
C THR A 390 -43.63 9.94 32.77
N ARG A 391 -44.10 11.05 32.20
CA ARG A 391 -45.43 11.60 32.45
C ARG A 391 -46.47 11.03 31.49
N VAL A 392 -47.69 10.83 31.99
CA VAL A 392 -48.81 10.29 31.20
C VAL A 392 -50.05 11.17 31.36
N VAL A 393 -50.86 11.25 30.31
CA VAL A 393 -52.15 11.95 30.35
C VAL A 393 -53.24 10.99 30.84
N LYS A 394 -53.89 11.32 31.95
CA LYS A 394 -55.05 10.58 32.49
C LYS A 394 -56.13 11.58 32.91
N GLU A 395 -57.37 11.34 32.49
CA GLU A 395 -58.53 12.18 32.86
C GLU A 395 -58.33 13.68 32.57
N GLY A 396 -57.70 14.02 31.44
CA GLY A 396 -57.40 15.41 31.07
C GLY A 396 -56.38 16.10 31.99
N LYS A 397 -55.48 15.33 32.62
CA LYS A 397 -54.38 15.84 33.45
C LYS A 397 -53.09 15.11 33.14
N CYS A 398 -51.99 15.84 33.13
CA CYS A 398 -50.66 15.26 33.09
C CYS A 398 -50.26 14.78 34.50
N LEU A 399 -49.85 13.51 34.63
CA LEU A 399 -49.43 12.89 35.90
C LEU A 399 -48.04 12.26 35.74
N GLU A 400 -47.16 12.46 36.73
CA GLU A 400 -45.90 11.71 36.83
C GLU A 400 -46.15 10.26 37.24
N THR A 401 -45.48 9.31 36.58
CA THR A 401 -45.60 7.87 36.91
C THR A 401 -44.55 7.36 37.91
N GLY A 402 -43.52 8.17 38.20
CA GLY A 402 -42.42 7.78 39.08
C GLY A 402 -41.49 6.69 38.52
N LEU A 403 -41.64 6.32 37.24
CA LEU A 403 -40.74 5.39 36.57
C LEU A 403 -39.40 6.06 36.23
N VAL A 404 -38.33 5.25 36.16
CA VAL A 404 -37.01 5.67 35.66
C VAL A 404 -36.76 4.98 34.33
N ALA A 405 -36.75 5.73 33.23
CA ALA A 405 -36.50 5.21 31.89
C ALA A 405 -35.88 6.28 30.99
N GLY A 406 -35.12 5.85 29.99
CA GLY A 406 -34.82 6.67 28.81
C GLY A 406 -33.40 6.57 28.26
N ALA A 407 -33.32 6.54 26.92
CA ALA A 407 -32.10 6.91 26.21
C ALA A 407 -32.01 8.47 26.17
N PRO A 408 -30.80 9.06 26.11
CA PRO A 408 -30.59 10.50 25.94
C PRO A 408 -30.86 10.96 24.50
N VAL A 409 -32.09 10.68 24.02
CA VAL A 409 -32.61 11.05 22.71
C VAL A 409 -33.95 11.74 22.94
N GLY A 410 -34.08 12.95 22.40
CA GLY A 410 -35.34 13.69 22.39
C GLY A 410 -35.91 13.78 20.98
N THR A 411 -37.12 14.34 20.90
CA THR A 411 -37.86 14.60 19.66
C THR A 411 -38.16 16.10 19.60
N CYS A 412 -38.03 16.71 18.42
CA CYS A 412 -38.43 18.09 18.23
C CYS A 412 -39.95 18.20 17.99
N ILE A 413 -40.63 19.07 18.73
CA ILE A 413 -42.09 19.32 18.61
C ILE A 413 -42.37 20.81 18.40
N LYS A 414 -43.56 21.16 17.89
CA LYS A 414 -43.89 22.53 17.43
C LYS A 414 -45.04 23.13 18.25
N CYS A 415 -44.83 23.17 19.56
CA CYS A 415 -45.83 23.69 20.48
C CYS A 415 -45.99 25.22 20.41
N GLY A 416 -47.22 25.69 20.57
CA GLY A 416 -47.64 27.09 20.52
C GLY A 416 -48.29 27.50 19.19
N ASP A 417 -48.62 26.56 18.30
CA ASP A 417 -49.20 26.86 16.98
C ASP A 417 -50.74 26.69 16.90
N GLY A 418 -51.35 26.19 17.97
CA GLY A 418 -52.79 25.96 18.10
C GLY A 418 -53.29 24.61 17.59
N ILE A 419 -52.42 23.71 17.12
CA ILE A 419 -52.78 22.41 16.53
C ILE A 419 -52.07 21.27 17.30
N CYS A 420 -52.80 20.58 18.18
CA CYS A 420 -52.27 19.40 18.87
C CYS A 420 -51.83 18.30 17.88
N GLY A 421 -50.53 18.18 17.66
CA GLY A 421 -49.92 17.24 16.72
C GLY A 421 -49.90 15.77 17.19
N PRO A 422 -49.61 14.80 16.30
CA PRO A 422 -49.64 13.37 16.63
C PRO A 422 -48.54 12.90 17.59
N LYS A 423 -47.54 13.76 17.87
CA LYS A 423 -46.50 13.53 18.90
C LYS A 423 -46.67 14.45 20.12
N GLU A 424 -47.76 15.21 20.15
CA GLU A 424 -48.05 16.18 21.20
C GLU A 424 -49.17 15.68 22.10
N THR A 425 -49.12 16.13 23.34
CA THR A 425 -49.94 15.67 24.46
C THR A 425 -50.07 16.82 25.43
N LEU A 426 -51.06 16.73 26.33
CA LEU A 426 -51.17 17.67 27.46
C LEU A 426 -49.91 17.73 28.37
N CYS A 427 -49.01 16.74 28.30
CA CYS A 427 -47.77 16.73 29.10
C CYS A 427 -46.58 17.48 28.48
N ASN A 428 -46.45 17.45 27.15
CA ASN A 428 -45.33 18.06 26.42
C ASN A 428 -45.75 19.33 25.64
N CYS A 429 -47.03 19.47 25.28
CA CYS A 429 -47.60 20.68 24.71
C CYS A 429 -49.01 21.00 25.27
N PRO A 430 -49.11 21.52 26.51
CA PRO A 430 -50.39 21.90 27.12
C PRO A 430 -51.05 23.16 26.53
N GLN A 431 -50.38 23.84 25.58
CA GLN A 431 -50.91 25.04 24.92
C GLN A 431 -51.87 24.67 23.78
N ASP A 432 -51.51 23.64 23.00
CA ASP A 432 -52.25 23.20 21.83
C ASP A 432 -53.13 21.97 22.12
N CYS A 433 -52.69 21.09 23.02
CA CYS A 433 -53.44 19.91 23.47
C CYS A 433 -54.24 20.20 24.75
N LYS A 434 -55.54 19.87 24.76
CA LYS A 434 -56.49 20.09 25.87
C LYS A 434 -57.16 18.80 26.32
#